data_AF-A0A5D3DZ71-F1
#
_entry.id   AF-A0A5D3DZ71-F1
#
_cell.length_a   1.000
_cell.length_b   1.000
_cell.length_c   1.000
_cell.angle_alpha   90.00
_cell.angle_beta   90.00
_cell.angle_gamma   90.00
#
_symmetry.space_group_name_H-M   'P 1'
#
loop_
_entity.id
_entity.type
_entity.pdbx_description
1 polymer ?
#
loop_
_entity_poly.entity_id
_entity_poly.type
_entity_poly.pdbx_seq_one_letter_code
_entity_poly.pdbx_strand_id
1 'polypeptide(L)'
;MCYEIKTQEGIAVGRTFAAIKDYRVDGNKEMIAIGLMNVVGSFTSCYVTTGAFSRSAVNHNAGAKTAVSNIVMSVTIMVTLLFLMPLFQYTPNLVLAAIIVTAVVGLIDVPAAYAIWKVDKFDFVVMLCAFFGVILISVQHGLAIAVGISIFKIILQITRPKTAMLGNIGGTDIYRNIHQYKDAMSVQGFLILSIEAPINFANATYLNERILRWIEDYEAGQDHVKKEGSDLQFVVLELSAVSAIDTSGVLLFKDLRRALEKKGVELLLVNPMGEVLEKLQKADENQEILRPNHVFLTVGEAVALLSTTMKGQSSTI
;
A
#
# COMPACT_ATOMS: atom_id res chain seq x y z
N MET A 1 0.64 -2.50 25.38
CA MET A 1 -0.71 -2.92 24.93
C MET A 1 -1.85 -2.01 25.40
N CYS A 2 -2.26 -1.96 26.68
CA CYS A 2 -3.37 -1.05 27.08
C CYS A 2 -3.08 0.44 26.80
N TYR A 3 -1.82 0.88 26.95
CA TYR A 3 -1.39 2.23 26.59
C TYR A 3 -1.45 2.50 25.08
N GLU A 4 -1.03 1.54 24.25
CA GLU A 4 -1.04 1.68 22.78
C GLU A 4 -2.47 1.80 22.25
N ILE A 5 -3.39 0.94 22.71
CA ILE A 5 -4.80 0.98 22.32
C ILE A 5 -5.41 2.33 22.71
N LYS A 6 -5.17 2.77 23.94
CA LYS A 6 -5.68 4.07 24.41
C LYS A 6 -5.10 5.24 23.62
N THR A 7 -3.82 5.20 23.28
CA THR A 7 -3.17 6.27 22.50
C THR A 7 -3.72 6.31 21.06
N GLN A 8 -3.92 5.14 20.45
CA GLN A 8 -4.53 5.03 19.11
C GLN A 8 -5.97 5.56 19.13
N GLU A 9 -6.77 5.24 20.15
CA GLU A 9 -8.12 5.77 20.32
C GLU A 9 -8.10 7.31 20.41
N GLY A 10 -7.22 7.88 21.24
CA GLY A 10 -7.10 9.33 21.40
C GLY A 10 -6.71 10.05 20.10
N ILE A 11 -5.77 9.49 19.33
CA ILE A 11 -5.34 10.03 18.03
C ILE A 11 -6.47 9.92 17.00
N ALA A 12 -7.18 8.79 16.97
CA ALA A 12 -8.32 8.60 16.06
C ALA A 12 -9.41 9.63 16.33
N VAL A 13 -9.79 9.82 17.60
CA VAL A 13 -10.75 10.86 18.02
C VAL A 13 -10.26 12.24 17.58
N GLY A 14 -9.00 12.58 17.85
CA GLY A 14 -8.41 13.85 17.46
C GLY A 14 -8.50 14.12 15.96
N ARG A 15 -8.17 13.11 15.13
CA ARG A 15 -8.26 13.21 13.66
C ARG A 15 -9.69 13.36 13.15
N THR A 16 -10.67 12.69 13.76
CA THR A 16 -12.07 12.83 13.37
C THR A 16 -12.57 14.26 13.57
N PHE A 17 -12.30 14.87 14.72
CA PHE A 17 -12.68 16.27 14.98
C PHE A 17 -11.84 17.28 14.17
N ALA A 18 -10.59 16.95 13.87
CA ALA A 18 -9.74 17.72 12.96
C ALA A 18 -10.34 17.81 11.56
N ALA A 19 -10.83 16.69 11.03
CA ALA A 19 -11.48 16.62 9.74
C ALA A 19 -12.80 17.42 9.72
N ILE A 20 -13.59 17.38 10.81
CA ILE A 20 -14.86 18.12 10.90
C ILE A 20 -14.65 19.64 10.94
N LYS A 21 -13.59 20.12 11.60
CA LYS A 21 -13.31 21.55 11.79
C LYS A 21 -12.19 22.10 10.88
N ASP A 22 -11.73 21.30 9.92
CA ASP A 22 -10.68 21.64 8.96
C ASP A 22 -9.40 22.23 9.60
N TYR A 23 -8.92 21.60 10.68
CA TYR A 23 -7.64 21.95 11.29
C TYR A 23 -6.68 20.76 11.25
N ARG A 24 -5.37 21.02 11.32
CA ARG A 24 -4.35 19.97 11.31
C ARG A 24 -4.03 19.52 12.73
N VAL A 25 -4.09 18.21 12.96
CA VAL A 25 -3.63 17.58 14.20
C VAL A 25 -2.27 16.94 13.96
N ASP A 26 -1.33 17.24 14.86
CA ASP A 26 0.00 16.64 14.89
C ASP A 26 -0.01 15.45 15.87
N GLY A 27 0.11 14.23 15.33
CA GLY A 27 0.06 13.01 16.13
C GLY A 27 1.18 12.90 17.16
N ASN A 28 2.36 13.47 16.89
CA ASN A 28 3.47 13.44 17.83
C ASN A 28 3.17 14.31 19.05
N LYS A 29 2.58 15.49 18.82
CA LYS A 29 2.17 16.40 19.91
C LYS A 29 1.05 15.80 20.75
N GLU A 30 0.07 15.15 20.12
CA GLU A 30 -1.01 14.46 20.84
C GLU A 30 -0.46 13.30 21.69
N MET A 31 0.50 12.53 21.17
CA MET A 31 1.12 11.45 21.93
C MET A 31 1.86 11.98 23.17
N ILE A 32 2.59 13.08 23.04
CA ILE A 32 3.27 13.73 24.17
C ILE A 32 2.25 14.25 25.18
N ALA A 33 1.15 14.88 24.72
CA ALA A 33 0.10 15.40 25.59
C ALA A 33 -0.61 14.30 26.39
N ILE A 34 -0.99 13.19 25.74
CA ILE A 34 -1.60 12.02 26.40
C ILE A 34 -0.60 11.38 27.39
N GLY A 35 0.67 11.30 27.02
CA GLY A 35 1.74 10.81 27.89
C GLY A 35 1.88 11.66 29.16
N LEU A 36 2.02 12.98 28.99
CA LEU A 36 2.13 13.93 30.10
C LEU A 36 0.90 13.91 31.01
N MET A 37 -0.30 13.85 30.42
CA MET A 37 -1.57 13.74 31.16
C MET A 37 -1.57 12.50 32.06
N ASN A 38 -1.14 11.35 31.55
CA ASN A 38 -1.10 10.11 32.32
C ASN A 38 0.01 10.12 33.40
N VAL A 39 1.15 10.77 33.15
CA VAL A 39 2.20 10.96 34.17
C VAL A 39 1.65 11.79 35.33
N VAL A 40 1.04 12.95 35.05
CA VAL A 40 0.42 13.80 36.08
C VAL A 40 -0.71 13.06 36.80
N GLY A 41 -1.55 12.33 36.05
CA GLY A 41 -2.63 11.52 36.60
C GLY A 41 -2.16 10.41 37.55
N SER A 42 -0.99 9.82 37.31
CA SER A 42 -0.44 8.75 38.15
C SER A 42 -0.15 9.20 39.59
N PHE A 43 0.23 10.47 39.78
CA PHE A 43 0.44 11.06 41.12
C PHE A 43 -0.86 11.27 41.91
N THR A 44 -2.02 11.14 41.25
CA THR A 44 -3.35 11.39 41.84
C THR A 44 -4.22 10.13 41.87
N SER A 45 -3.61 8.94 41.74
CA SER A 45 -4.31 7.65 41.67
C SER A 45 -5.36 7.58 40.54
N CYS A 46 -5.15 8.31 39.45
CA CYS A 46 -6.04 8.32 38.31
C CYS A 46 -5.84 7.07 37.43
N TYR A 47 -6.93 6.53 36.88
CA TYR A 47 -6.84 5.51 35.84
C TYR A 47 -6.25 6.10 34.55
N VAL A 48 -5.57 5.25 33.77
CA VAL A 48 -5.03 5.65 32.46
C VAL A 48 -6.14 6.26 31.61
N THR A 49 -5.98 7.50 31.21
CA THR A 49 -6.98 8.29 30.50
C THR A 49 -6.54 8.52 29.06
N THR A 50 -7.53 8.65 28.17
CA THR A 50 -7.33 8.98 26.75
C THR A 50 -8.43 9.93 26.25
N GLY A 51 -8.31 10.38 25.00
CA GLY A 51 -9.34 11.13 24.29
C GLY A 51 -10.64 10.33 24.21
N ALA A 52 -11.71 10.86 24.78
CA ALA A 52 -13.01 10.21 24.81
C ALA A 52 -13.89 10.71 23.67
N PHE A 53 -14.24 9.85 22.72
CA PHE A 53 -15.08 10.20 21.57
C PHE A 53 -16.42 10.82 22.00
N SER A 54 -17.14 10.15 22.91
CA SER A 54 -18.47 10.58 23.36
C SER A 54 -18.44 11.99 24.01
N ARG A 55 -17.48 12.26 24.90
CA ARG A 55 -17.35 13.58 25.57
C ARG A 55 -16.99 14.68 24.58
N SER A 56 -16.06 14.40 23.66
CA SER A 56 -15.67 15.36 22.62
C SER A 56 -16.82 15.64 21.64
N ALA A 57 -17.62 14.64 21.30
CA ALA A 57 -18.80 14.80 20.43
C ALA A 57 -19.87 15.68 21.08
N VAL A 58 -20.18 15.46 22.35
CA VAL A 58 -21.12 16.30 23.09
C VAL A 58 -20.59 17.73 23.21
N ASN A 59 -19.32 17.90 23.55
CA ASN A 59 -18.68 19.22 23.65
C ASN A 59 -18.68 19.96 22.30
N HIS A 60 -18.46 19.23 21.20
CA HIS A 60 -18.57 19.74 19.85
C HIS A 60 -20.00 20.18 19.51
N ASN A 61 -20.99 19.33 19.77
CA ASN A 61 -22.40 19.60 19.50
C ASN A 61 -22.97 20.73 20.36
N ALA A 62 -22.42 20.95 21.56
CA ALA A 62 -22.72 22.09 22.42
C ALA A 62 -22.11 23.42 21.91
N GLY A 63 -21.35 23.40 20.81
CA GLY A 63 -20.80 24.60 20.18
C GLY A 63 -19.46 25.06 20.74
N ALA A 64 -18.71 24.21 21.45
CA ALA A 64 -17.43 24.59 22.02
C ALA A 64 -16.37 24.90 20.95
N LYS A 65 -15.76 26.08 21.07
CA LYS A 65 -14.73 26.60 20.13
C LYS A 65 -13.31 26.58 20.70
N THR A 66 -13.16 26.59 22.02
CA THR A 66 -11.86 26.74 22.71
C THR A 66 -11.62 25.65 23.74
N ALA A 67 -10.34 25.35 24.04
CA ALA A 67 -9.94 24.40 25.08
C ALA A 67 -10.43 24.78 26.50
N VAL A 68 -10.82 26.04 26.72
CA VAL A 68 -11.44 26.51 27.97
C VAL A 68 -12.66 25.68 28.36
N SER A 69 -13.42 25.14 27.39
CA SER A 69 -14.55 24.27 27.67
C SER A 69 -14.14 23.04 28.50
N ASN A 70 -12.95 22.48 28.25
CA ASN A 70 -12.46 21.33 29.00
C ASN A 70 -12.07 21.70 30.44
N ILE A 71 -11.64 22.94 30.69
CA ILE A 71 -11.34 23.45 32.03
C ILE A 71 -12.64 23.66 32.82
N VAL A 72 -13.65 24.29 32.20
CA VAL A 72 -14.97 24.45 32.83
C VAL A 72 -15.55 23.09 33.18
N MET A 73 -15.49 22.14 32.24
CA MET A 73 -15.96 20.77 32.46
C MET A 73 -15.23 20.07 33.63
N SER A 74 -13.91 20.21 33.75
CA SER A 74 -13.17 19.59 34.85
C SER A 74 -13.52 20.18 36.22
N VAL A 75 -13.69 21.50 36.30
CA VAL A 75 -14.14 22.21 37.52
C VAL A 75 -15.56 21.79 37.89
N THR A 76 -16.48 21.72 36.91
CA THR A 76 -17.85 21.27 37.16
C THR A 76 -17.87 19.83 37.67
N ILE A 77 -17.07 18.92 37.10
CA ILE A 77 -16.95 17.55 37.60
C ILE A 77 -16.42 17.54 39.04
N MET A 78 -15.39 18.33 39.35
CA MET A 78 -14.85 18.45 40.71
C MET A 78 -15.92 18.89 41.72
N VAL A 79 -16.66 19.96 41.43
CA VAL A 79 -17.76 20.46 42.28
C VAL A 79 -18.85 19.41 42.44
N THR A 80 -19.21 18.72 41.35
CA THR A 80 -20.23 17.68 41.36
C THR A 80 -19.82 16.50 42.26
N LEU A 81 -18.56 16.08 42.20
CA LEU A 81 -18.03 15.00 43.04
C LEU A 81 -17.95 15.40 44.53
N LEU A 82 -17.64 16.66 44.84
CA LEU A 82 -17.54 17.10 46.24
C LEU A 82 -18.90 17.34 46.91
N PHE A 83 -19.87 17.90 46.19
CA PHE A 83 -21.13 18.36 46.77
C PHE A 83 -22.35 17.52 46.37
N LEU A 84 -22.39 17.00 45.14
CA LEU A 84 -23.56 16.31 44.59
C LEU A 84 -23.42 14.78 44.60
N MET A 85 -22.25 14.23 44.97
CA MET A 85 -22.02 12.78 45.05
C MET A 85 -23.06 12.03 45.91
N PRO A 86 -23.55 12.55 47.06
CA PRO A 86 -24.60 11.87 47.84
C PRO A 86 -25.91 11.66 47.07
N LEU A 87 -26.21 12.53 46.10
CA LEU A 87 -27.41 12.41 45.27
C LEU A 87 -27.27 11.30 44.21
N PHE A 88 -26.06 11.14 43.65
CA PHE A 88 -25.79 10.15 42.60
C PHE A 88 -25.68 8.71 43.12
N GLN A 89 -25.51 8.50 44.43
CA GLN A 89 -25.49 7.16 45.05
C GLN A 89 -26.75 6.34 44.76
N TYR A 90 -27.89 7.00 44.54
CA TYR A 90 -29.17 6.34 44.27
C TYR A 90 -29.43 6.08 42.78
N THR A 91 -28.47 6.35 41.90
CA THR A 91 -28.66 6.20 40.45
C THR A 91 -28.76 4.72 40.08
N PRO A 92 -29.90 4.23 39.53
CA PRO A 92 -30.03 2.85 39.15
C PRO A 92 -29.08 2.49 38.00
N ASN A 93 -28.51 1.28 38.04
CA ASN A 93 -27.64 0.75 36.97
C ASN A 93 -28.32 0.76 35.58
N LEU A 94 -29.65 0.66 35.54
CA LEU A 94 -30.43 0.75 34.31
C LEU A 94 -30.23 2.08 33.57
N VAL A 95 -30.20 3.19 34.32
CA VAL A 95 -30.02 4.54 33.74
C VAL A 95 -28.62 4.67 33.16
N LEU A 96 -27.61 4.18 33.87
CA LEU A 96 -26.21 4.15 33.40
C LEU A 96 -26.07 3.31 32.13
N ALA A 97 -26.67 2.11 32.08
CA ALA A 97 -26.66 1.26 30.90
C ALA A 97 -27.34 1.93 29.70
N ALA A 98 -28.49 2.58 29.91
CA ALA A 98 -29.19 3.30 28.84
C ALA A 98 -28.36 4.45 28.27
N ILE A 99 -27.66 5.21 29.11
CA ILE A 99 -26.75 6.29 28.67
C ILE A 99 -25.59 5.72 27.85
N ILE A 100 -25.02 4.58 28.25
CA ILE A 100 -23.93 3.94 27.50
C ILE A 100 -24.42 3.42 26.15
N VAL A 101 -25.55 2.71 26.10
CA VAL A 101 -26.10 2.15 24.86
C VAL A 101 -26.44 3.26 23.87
N THR A 102 -27.12 4.32 24.31
CA THR A 102 -27.46 5.46 23.45
C THR A 102 -26.21 6.17 22.92
N ALA A 103 -25.16 6.30 23.72
CA ALA A 103 -23.89 6.86 23.27
C ALA A 103 -23.20 5.97 22.22
N VAL A 104 -23.19 4.65 22.39
CA VAL A 104 -22.48 3.71 21.50
C VAL A 104 -23.21 3.47 20.18
N VAL A 105 -24.54 3.47 20.17
CA VAL A 105 -25.34 3.27 18.94
C VAL A 105 -24.99 4.31 17.87
N GLY A 106 -24.70 5.56 18.28
CA GLY A 106 -24.28 6.62 17.37
C GLY A 106 -22.88 6.45 16.76
N LEU A 107 -22.06 5.53 17.27
CA LEU A 107 -20.73 5.23 16.72
C LEU A 107 -20.78 4.16 15.62
N ILE A 108 -21.90 3.45 15.46
CA ILE A 108 -22.02 2.38 14.47
C ILE A 108 -22.33 2.98 13.09
N ASP A 109 -21.29 3.11 12.25
CA ASP A 109 -21.41 3.60 10.87
C ASP A 109 -21.57 2.44 9.87
N VAL A 110 -22.81 2.01 9.67
CA VAL A 110 -23.17 0.96 8.69
C VAL A 110 -22.89 1.38 7.23
N PRO A 111 -23.19 2.63 6.81
CA PRO A 111 -22.82 3.11 5.48
C PRO A 111 -21.32 2.99 5.18
N ALA A 112 -20.44 3.33 6.14
CA ALA A 112 -19.00 3.18 5.96
C ALA A 112 -18.59 1.71 5.78
N ALA A 113 -19.15 0.79 6.56
CA ALA A 113 -18.91 -0.65 6.41
C ALA A 113 -19.32 -1.16 5.01
N TYR A 114 -20.44 -0.67 4.48
CA TYR A 114 -20.89 -1.01 3.12
C TYR A 114 -20.03 -0.39 2.02
N ALA A 115 -19.51 0.81 2.23
CA ALA A 115 -18.55 1.44 1.32
C ALA A 115 -17.25 0.62 1.22
N ILE A 116 -16.73 0.14 2.35
CA ILE A 116 -15.53 -0.73 2.39
C ILE A 116 -15.79 -2.01 1.58
N TRP A 117 -16.95 -2.66 1.77
CA TRP A 117 -17.33 -3.85 1.01
C TRP A 117 -17.36 -3.63 -0.51
N LYS A 118 -17.82 -2.45 -0.96
CA LYS A 118 -17.85 -2.10 -2.39
C LYS A 118 -16.46 -1.86 -2.98
N VAL A 119 -15.53 -1.32 -2.19
CA VAL A 119 -14.19 -0.93 -2.67
C VAL A 119 -13.23 -2.11 -2.63
N ASP A 120 -13.06 -2.75 -1.47
CA ASP A 120 -12.15 -3.89 -1.30
C ASP A 120 -12.72 -4.92 -0.33
N LYS A 121 -13.01 -6.11 -0.89
CA LYS A 121 -13.53 -7.26 -0.13
C LYS A 121 -12.55 -7.73 0.95
N PHE A 122 -11.24 -7.61 0.74
CA PHE A 122 -10.25 -8.02 1.73
C PHE A 122 -10.25 -7.08 2.94
N ASP A 123 -10.38 -5.77 2.73
CA ASP A 123 -10.45 -4.82 3.85
C ASP A 123 -11.73 -5.00 4.66
N PHE A 124 -12.82 -5.41 4.01
CA PHE A 124 -14.03 -5.81 4.71
C PHE A 124 -13.83 -7.06 5.58
N VAL A 125 -13.09 -8.07 5.08
CA VAL A 125 -12.75 -9.25 5.90
C VAL A 125 -11.91 -8.86 7.10
N VAL A 126 -10.90 -7.99 6.94
CA VAL A 126 -10.11 -7.47 8.06
C VAL A 126 -11.00 -6.79 9.11
N MET A 127 -11.95 -5.96 8.67
CA MET A 127 -12.91 -5.29 9.54
C MET A 127 -13.80 -6.29 10.28
N LEU A 128 -14.33 -7.32 9.60
CA LEU A 128 -15.11 -8.38 10.25
C LEU A 128 -14.27 -9.17 11.26
N CYS A 129 -13.04 -9.51 10.92
CA CYS A 129 -12.11 -10.18 11.83
C CYS A 129 -11.84 -9.33 13.08
N ALA A 130 -11.66 -8.02 12.92
CA ALA A 130 -11.54 -7.09 14.05
C ALA A 130 -12.82 -7.10 14.91
N PHE A 131 -13.99 -6.97 14.29
CA PHE A 131 -15.28 -6.92 14.98
C PHE A 131 -15.56 -8.20 15.77
N PHE A 132 -15.53 -9.37 15.11
CA PHE A 132 -15.78 -10.65 15.76
C PHE A 132 -14.64 -11.04 16.71
N GLY A 133 -13.39 -10.70 16.40
CA GLY A 133 -12.25 -10.98 17.28
C GLY A 133 -12.36 -10.24 18.62
N VAL A 134 -12.82 -8.98 18.59
CA VAL A 134 -13.03 -8.19 19.82
C VAL A 134 -14.21 -8.74 20.64
N ILE A 135 -15.31 -9.13 19.98
CA ILE A 135 -16.52 -9.63 20.64
C ILE A 135 -16.33 -11.03 21.23
N LEU A 136 -15.68 -11.94 20.50
CA LEU A 136 -15.61 -13.36 20.85
C LEU A 136 -14.41 -13.72 21.71
N ILE A 137 -13.29 -13.00 21.60
CA ILE A 137 -12.03 -13.36 22.27
C ILE A 137 -11.67 -12.29 23.31
N SER A 138 -11.22 -11.13 22.86
CA SER A 138 -10.90 -9.97 23.68
C SER A 138 -10.45 -8.82 22.79
N VAL A 139 -10.52 -7.59 23.30
CA VAL A 139 -10.06 -6.38 22.59
C VAL A 139 -8.61 -6.52 22.11
N GLN A 140 -7.72 -7.03 22.98
CA GLN A 140 -6.29 -7.15 22.70
C GLN A 140 -6.01 -8.14 21.56
N HIS A 141 -6.58 -9.35 21.64
CA HIS A 141 -6.33 -10.39 20.66
C HIS A 141 -7.04 -10.11 19.34
N GLY A 142 -8.28 -9.59 19.37
CA GLY A 142 -9.03 -9.22 18.18
C GLY A 142 -8.33 -8.17 17.33
N LEU A 143 -7.79 -7.13 17.98
CA LEU A 143 -7.01 -6.10 17.30
C LEU A 143 -5.69 -6.66 16.74
N ALA A 144 -4.97 -7.48 17.51
CA ALA A 144 -3.72 -8.09 17.06
C ALA A 144 -3.93 -8.96 15.80
N ILE A 145 -5.00 -9.75 15.76
CA ILE A 145 -5.36 -10.58 14.59
C ILE A 145 -5.65 -9.68 13.39
N ALA A 146 -6.46 -8.64 13.55
CA ALA A 146 -6.81 -7.73 12.46
C ALA A 146 -5.58 -7.03 11.87
N VAL A 147 -4.69 -6.51 12.74
CA VAL A 147 -3.42 -5.90 12.32
C VAL A 147 -2.53 -6.92 11.61
N GLY A 148 -2.46 -8.15 12.13
CA GLY A 148 -1.71 -9.24 11.50
C GLY A 148 -2.19 -9.55 10.08
N ILE A 149 -3.51 -9.64 9.87
CA ILE A 149 -4.09 -9.87 8.53
C ILE A 149 -3.80 -8.69 7.59
N SER A 150 -3.89 -7.45 8.07
CA SER A 150 -3.53 -6.26 7.29
C SER A 150 -2.07 -6.26 6.85
N ILE A 151 -1.15 -6.57 7.77
CA ILE A 151 0.28 -6.68 7.46
C ILE A 151 0.52 -7.81 6.45
N PHE A 152 -0.12 -8.96 6.67
CA PHE A 152 -0.03 -10.09 5.75
C PHE A 152 -0.51 -9.73 4.34
N LYS A 153 -1.62 -8.98 4.21
CA LYS A 153 -2.10 -8.46 2.91
C LYS A 153 -1.05 -7.58 2.23
N ILE A 154 -0.41 -6.67 2.97
CA ILE A 154 0.65 -5.80 2.44
C ILE A 154 1.83 -6.64 1.96
N ILE A 155 2.27 -7.64 2.74
CA ILE A 155 3.36 -8.54 2.35
C ILE A 155 3.00 -9.28 1.06
N LEU A 156 1.78 -9.82 0.94
CA LEU A 156 1.33 -10.49 -0.28
C LEU A 156 1.35 -9.56 -1.50
N GLN A 157 0.94 -8.30 -1.34
CA GLN A 157 1.01 -7.29 -2.40
C GLN A 157 2.46 -6.99 -2.82
N ILE A 158 3.38 -6.92 -1.86
CA ILE A 158 4.79 -6.66 -2.13
C ILE A 158 5.44 -7.85 -2.85
N THR A 159 5.17 -9.08 -2.39
CA THR A 159 5.74 -10.32 -2.96
C THR A 159 5.21 -10.65 -4.34
N ARG A 160 3.97 -10.27 -4.67
CA ARG A 160 3.34 -10.51 -5.99
C ARG A 160 2.96 -9.20 -6.67
N PRO A 161 3.96 -8.43 -7.13
CA PRO A 161 3.70 -7.19 -7.83
C PRO A 161 2.96 -7.44 -9.15
N LYS A 162 2.18 -6.44 -9.57
CA LYS A 162 1.53 -6.48 -10.88
C LYS A 162 2.59 -6.35 -11.96
N THR A 163 2.52 -7.27 -12.91
CA THR A 163 3.35 -7.27 -14.13
C THR A 163 2.41 -7.34 -15.32
N ALA A 164 2.70 -6.57 -16.34
CA ALA A 164 1.85 -6.43 -17.52
C ALA A 164 2.67 -6.63 -18.79
N MET A 165 2.11 -7.37 -19.76
CA MET A 165 2.63 -7.37 -21.12
C MET A 165 2.07 -6.18 -21.88
N LEU A 166 2.95 -5.42 -22.50
CA LEU A 166 2.60 -4.23 -23.26
C LEU A 166 2.53 -4.52 -24.75
N GLY A 167 1.53 -3.93 -25.40
CA GLY A 167 1.38 -3.90 -26.85
C GLY A 167 1.28 -2.47 -27.35
N ASN A 168 1.62 -2.27 -28.62
CA ASN A 168 1.51 -0.99 -29.29
C ASN A 168 0.05 -0.75 -29.74
N ILE A 169 -0.48 0.44 -29.46
CA ILE A 169 -1.76 0.89 -30.00
C ILE A 169 -1.54 1.41 -31.42
N GLY A 170 -2.13 0.73 -32.41
CA GLY A 170 -1.94 1.02 -33.83
C GLY A 170 -2.10 2.50 -34.20
N GLY A 171 -1.12 3.04 -34.93
CA GLY A 171 -1.08 4.45 -35.35
C GLY A 171 -0.56 5.43 -34.29
N THR A 172 -0.11 4.95 -33.13
CA THR A 172 0.48 5.77 -32.08
C THR A 172 1.82 5.18 -31.60
N ASP A 173 2.56 5.93 -30.79
CA ASP A 173 3.78 5.44 -30.11
C ASP A 173 3.48 5.05 -28.64
N ILE A 174 2.24 4.67 -28.35
CA ILE A 174 1.77 4.40 -26.99
C ILE A 174 1.72 2.90 -26.76
N TYR A 175 2.43 2.45 -25.74
CA TYR A 175 2.44 1.06 -25.29
C TYR A 175 1.56 0.89 -24.05
N ARG A 176 0.60 -0.03 -24.10
CA ARG A 176 -0.34 -0.30 -23.00
C ARG A 176 -0.59 -1.79 -22.82
N ASN A 177 -1.10 -2.14 -21.66
CA ASN A 177 -1.42 -3.52 -21.30
C ASN A 177 -2.42 -4.13 -22.28
N ILE A 178 -2.03 -5.24 -22.92
CA ILE A 178 -2.82 -5.94 -23.94
C ILE A 178 -4.13 -6.50 -23.37
N HIS A 179 -4.15 -6.91 -22.11
CA HIS A 179 -5.36 -7.41 -21.47
C HIS A 179 -6.36 -6.30 -21.13
N GLN A 180 -5.88 -5.06 -20.96
CA GLN A 180 -6.73 -3.92 -20.62
C GLN A 180 -7.26 -3.21 -21.87
N TYR A 181 -6.42 -3.07 -22.90
CA TYR A 181 -6.76 -2.35 -24.14
C TYR A 181 -6.77 -3.32 -25.31
N LYS A 182 -7.96 -3.55 -25.89
CA LYS A 182 -8.15 -4.49 -27.01
C LYS A 182 -7.43 -4.07 -28.29
N ASP A 183 -7.15 -2.78 -28.45
CA ASP A 183 -6.46 -2.21 -29.62
C ASP A 183 -4.92 -2.34 -29.52
N ALA A 184 -4.40 -2.78 -28.38
CA ALA A 184 -2.96 -2.98 -28.19
C ALA A 184 -2.52 -4.31 -28.79
N MET A 185 -1.59 -4.26 -29.76
CA MET A 185 -1.06 -5.43 -30.45
C MET A 185 0.39 -5.69 -30.04
N SER A 186 0.76 -6.95 -29.88
CA SER A 186 2.16 -7.33 -29.65
C SER A 186 3.01 -7.06 -30.89
N VAL A 187 4.27 -6.66 -30.66
CA VAL A 187 5.24 -6.42 -31.73
C VAL A 187 6.02 -7.71 -31.95
N GLN A 188 6.12 -8.16 -33.20
CA GLN A 188 6.84 -9.40 -33.53
C GLN A 188 8.33 -9.28 -33.19
N GLY A 189 8.88 -10.29 -32.53
CA GLY A 189 10.27 -10.34 -32.09
C GLY A 189 10.55 -9.61 -30.77
N PHE A 190 9.55 -8.92 -30.20
CA PHE A 190 9.68 -8.15 -28.96
C PHE A 190 8.70 -8.63 -27.89
N LEU A 191 9.23 -8.99 -26.71
CA LEU A 191 8.45 -9.20 -25.49
C LEU A 191 8.63 -8.00 -24.58
N ILE A 192 7.60 -7.16 -24.48
CA ILE A 192 7.63 -5.92 -23.70
C ILE A 192 6.86 -6.15 -22.39
N LEU A 193 7.56 -6.05 -21.25
CA LEU A 193 7.02 -6.28 -19.92
C LEU A 193 7.18 -5.02 -19.06
N SER A 194 6.09 -4.59 -18.42
CA SER A 194 6.10 -3.50 -17.45
C SER A 194 6.11 -4.05 -16.03
N ILE A 195 7.05 -3.55 -15.21
CA ILE A 195 7.17 -3.89 -13.80
C ILE A 195 6.63 -2.71 -12.98
N GLU A 196 5.45 -2.87 -12.40
CA GLU A 196 4.72 -1.80 -11.69
C GLU A 196 5.03 -1.76 -10.19
N ALA A 197 6.25 -2.10 -9.77
CA ALA A 197 6.61 -2.14 -8.35
C ALA A 197 8.13 -2.03 -8.11
N PRO A 198 8.54 -1.61 -6.90
CA PRO A 198 9.93 -1.70 -6.47
C PRO A 198 10.42 -3.15 -6.49
N ILE A 199 11.67 -3.38 -6.89
CA ILE A 199 12.26 -4.72 -6.94
C ILE A 199 13.08 -4.93 -5.67
N ASN A 200 12.67 -5.90 -4.86
CA ASN A 200 13.31 -6.20 -3.59
C ASN A 200 13.46 -7.71 -3.38
N PHE A 201 14.16 -8.10 -2.32
CA PHE A 201 14.34 -9.51 -1.95
C PHE A 201 13.03 -10.29 -1.85
N ALA A 202 11.94 -9.64 -1.40
CA ALA A 202 10.65 -10.30 -1.22
C ALA A 202 9.96 -10.67 -2.54
N ASN A 203 10.29 -10.01 -3.66
CA ASN A 203 9.64 -10.24 -4.96
C ASN A 203 10.59 -10.62 -6.10
N ALA A 204 11.91 -10.52 -5.91
CA ALA A 204 12.90 -10.81 -6.95
C ALA A 204 12.74 -12.22 -7.54
N THR A 205 12.61 -13.25 -6.71
CA THR A 205 12.41 -14.63 -7.17
C THR A 205 11.11 -14.79 -7.95
N TYR A 206 10.02 -14.21 -7.45
CA TYR A 206 8.72 -14.25 -8.14
C TYR A 206 8.79 -13.56 -9.51
N LEU A 207 9.42 -12.40 -9.59
CA LEU A 207 9.62 -11.66 -10.84
C LEU A 207 10.46 -12.48 -11.83
N ASN A 208 11.53 -13.13 -11.39
CA ASN A 208 12.36 -13.98 -12.24
C ASN A 208 11.54 -15.10 -12.88
N GLU A 209 10.88 -15.91 -12.06
CA GLU A 209 10.05 -17.02 -12.52
C GLU A 209 8.89 -16.56 -13.39
N ARG A 210 8.35 -15.36 -13.12
CA ARG A 210 7.26 -14.80 -13.90
C ARG A 210 7.74 -14.36 -15.28
N ILE A 211 8.86 -13.64 -15.36
CA ILE A 211 9.45 -13.19 -16.63
C ILE A 211 9.86 -14.40 -17.48
N LEU A 212 10.49 -15.41 -16.89
CA LEU A 212 10.84 -16.64 -17.60
C LEU A 212 9.61 -17.37 -18.13
N ARG A 213 8.53 -17.46 -17.34
CA ARG A 213 7.24 -18.00 -17.82
C ARG A 213 6.66 -17.22 -19.00
N TRP A 214 6.72 -15.89 -18.99
CA TRP A 214 6.26 -15.09 -20.13
C TRP A 214 7.08 -15.38 -21.40
N ILE A 215 8.38 -15.62 -21.26
CA ILE A 215 9.26 -15.99 -22.38
C ILE A 215 8.87 -17.37 -22.92
N GLU A 216 8.68 -18.35 -22.05
CA GLU A 216 8.23 -19.69 -22.41
C GLU A 216 6.84 -19.68 -23.08
N ASP A 217 5.89 -18.91 -22.54
CA ASP A 217 4.54 -18.75 -23.11
C ASP A 217 4.58 -18.10 -24.50
N TYR A 218 5.49 -17.13 -24.71
CA TYR A 218 5.70 -16.48 -26.01
C TYR A 218 6.28 -17.47 -27.04
N GLU A 219 7.27 -18.28 -26.64
CA GLU A 219 7.86 -19.33 -27.49
C GLU A 219 6.81 -20.40 -27.85
N ALA A 220 6.04 -20.90 -26.88
CA ALA A 220 5.01 -21.92 -27.09
C ALA A 220 3.82 -21.42 -27.95
N GLY A 221 3.46 -20.15 -27.83
CA GLY A 221 2.40 -19.53 -28.64
C GLY A 221 2.72 -19.48 -30.13
N GLN A 222 3.99 -19.54 -30.52
CA GLN A 222 4.41 -19.56 -31.93
C GLN A 222 4.34 -20.94 -32.58
N ASP A 223 4.37 -22.03 -31.80
CA ASP A 223 4.31 -23.39 -32.34
C ASP A 223 3.00 -23.71 -33.09
N HIS A 224 1.91 -22.98 -32.78
CA HIS A 224 0.63 -23.11 -33.48
C HIS A 224 0.49 -22.24 -34.73
N VAL A 225 1.37 -21.26 -34.93
CA VAL A 225 1.39 -20.35 -36.09
C VAL A 225 2.84 -20.19 -36.54
N LYS A 226 3.41 -21.24 -37.15
CA LYS A 226 4.71 -21.17 -37.83
C LYS A 226 4.64 -20.14 -38.97
N LYS A 227 4.89 -18.87 -38.66
CA LYS A 227 5.32 -17.86 -39.62
C LYS A 227 6.83 -17.86 -39.58
N GLU A 228 7.44 -18.17 -40.72
CA GLU A 228 8.88 -18.11 -40.92
C GLU A 228 9.41 -16.73 -40.47
N GLY A 229 10.33 -16.71 -39.49
CA GLY A 229 11.04 -15.50 -39.04
C GLY A 229 10.61 -14.85 -37.72
N SER A 230 9.81 -15.51 -36.87
CA SER A 230 9.23 -14.88 -35.67
C SER A 230 9.95 -15.13 -34.34
N ASP A 231 11.15 -15.70 -34.30
CA ASP A 231 11.83 -15.99 -33.03
C ASP A 231 11.94 -14.75 -32.12
N LEU A 232 11.77 -14.94 -30.81
CA LEU A 232 11.94 -13.87 -29.83
C LEU A 232 13.39 -13.38 -29.88
N GLN A 233 13.62 -12.10 -30.18
CA GLN A 233 14.96 -11.52 -30.25
C GLN A 233 15.23 -10.58 -29.08
N PHE A 234 14.20 -9.88 -28.60
CA PHE A 234 14.35 -8.82 -27.61
C PHE A 234 13.33 -8.95 -26.48
N VAL A 235 13.81 -8.86 -25.23
CA VAL A 235 12.97 -8.69 -24.04
C VAL A 235 13.17 -7.27 -23.53
N VAL A 236 12.10 -6.47 -23.53
CA VAL A 236 12.10 -5.09 -23.07
C VAL A 236 11.45 -5.03 -21.71
N LEU A 237 12.20 -4.57 -20.70
CA LEU A 237 11.68 -4.31 -19.36
C LEU A 237 11.45 -2.81 -19.19
N GLU A 238 10.18 -2.42 -19.09
CA GLU A 238 9.80 -1.06 -18.71
C GLU A 238 9.89 -0.90 -17.19
N LEU A 239 10.81 -0.03 -16.75
CA LEU A 239 11.14 0.22 -15.35
C LEU A 239 10.65 1.59 -14.85
N SER A 240 9.83 2.30 -15.61
CA SER A 240 9.29 3.63 -15.26
C SER A 240 8.63 3.68 -13.87
N ALA A 241 7.98 2.59 -13.45
CA ALA A 241 7.28 2.48 -12.16
C ALA A 241 8.13 1.85 -11.04
N VAL A 242 9.36 1.42 -11.34
CA VAL A 242 10.29 0.83 -10.37
C VAL A 242 10.98 1.97 -9.62
N SER A 243 10.50 2.29 -8.43
CA SER A 243 11.03 3.41 -7.64
C SER A 243 12.37 3.10 -6.97
N ALA A 244 12.60 1.86 -6.57
CA ALA A 244 13.81 1.44 -5.87
C ALA A 244 14.17 -0.01 -6.18
N ILE A 245 15.46 -0.31 -6.03
CA ILE A 245 16.04 -1.65 -6.18
C ILE A 245 16.97 -1.95 -4.99
N ASP A 246 17.04 -3.20 -4.56
CA ASP A 246 18.02 -3.70 -3.59
C ASP A 246 19.05 -4.65 -4.24
N THR A 247 19.97 -5.19 -3.43
CA THR A 247 21.02 -6.10 -3.90
C THR A 247 20.45 -7.35 -4.59
N SER A 248 19.33 -7.88 -4.10
CA SER A 248 18.67 -9.04 -4.69
C SER A 248 18.01 -8.71 -6.02
N GLY A 249 17.44 -7.51 -6.16
CA GLY A 249 16.96 -7.00 -7.43
C GLY A 249 18.08 -6.82 -8.46
N VAL A 250 19.27 -6.37 -8.05
CA VAL A 250 20.42 -6.30 -8.95
C VAL A 250 20.85 -7.69 -9.43
N LEU A 251 20.89 -8.68 -8.53
CA LEU A 251 21.21 -10.07 -8.88
C LEU A 251 20.18 -10.65 -9.86
N LEU A 252 18.90 -10.34 -9.68
CA LEU A 252 17.83 -10.71 -10.63
C LEU A 252 18.16 -10.27 -12.06
N PHE A 253 18.60 -9.03 -12.28
CA PHE A 253 18.96 -8.57 -13.63
C PHE A 253 20.19 -9.30 -14.20
N LYS A 254 21.19 -9.61 -13.36
CA LYS A 254 22.36 -10.42 -13.77
C LYS A 254 21.92 -11.82 -14.20
N ASP A 255 21.05 -12.47 -13.42
CA ASP A 255 20.57 -13.82 -13.69
C ASP A 255 19.68 -13.87 -14.94
N LEU A 256 18.75 -12.91 -15.09
CA LEU A 256 17.90 -12.78 -16.28
C LEU A 256 18.74 -12.58 -17.53
N ARG A 257 19.74 -11.70 -17.48
CA ARG A 257 20.60 -11.46 -18.64
C ARG A 257 21.39 -12.70 -19.03
N ARG A 258 21.99 -13.41 -18.07
CA ARG A 258 22.68 -14.68 -18.34
C ARG A 258 21.76 -15.76 -18.91
N ALA A 259 20.51 -15.82 -18.43
CA ALA A 259 19.51 -16.75 -18.96
C ALA A 259 19.11 -16.43 -20.41
N LEU A 260 18.94 -15.13 -20.72
CA LEU A 260 18.58 -14.65 -22.06
C LEU A 260 19.74 -14.76 -23.05
N GLU A 261 20.98 -14.45 -22.65
CA GLU A 261 22.17 -14.60 -23.49
C GLU A 261 22.37 -16.06 -23.92
N LYS A 262 22.07 -17.04 -23.06
CA LYS A 262 22.09 -18.47 -23.43
C LYS A 262 21.06 -18.86 -24.49
N LYS A 263 19.94 -18.12 -24.56
CA LYS A 263 18.89 -18.31 -25.57
C LYS A 263 19.12 -17.45 -26.83
N GLY A 264 20.15 -16.61 -26.87
CA GLY A 264 20.38 -15.67 -27.98
C GLY A 264 19.41 -14.49 -28.00
N VAL A 265 18.75 -14.20 -26.87
CA VAL A 265 17.79 -13.10 -26.71
C VAL A 265 18.45 -11.94 -25.97
N GLU A 266 18.24 -10.70 -26.44
CA GLU A 266 18.81 -9.51 -25.80
C GLU A 266 17.84 -8.88 -24.78
N LEU A 267 18.38 -8.49 -23.62
CA LEU A 267 17.65 -7.80 -22.56
C LEU A 267 17.83 -6.29 -22.68
N LEU A 268 16.72 -5.55 -22.68
CA LEU A 268 16.68 -4.11 -22.83
C LEU A 268 15.97 -3.48 -21.64
N LEU A 269 16.52 -2.39 -21.11
CA LEU A 269 15.93 -1.65 -20.00
C LEU A 269 15.38 -0.32 -20.50
N VAL A 270 14.14 -0.01 -20.15
CA VAL A 270 13.49 1.25 -20.52
C VAL A 270 13.19 2.06 -19.28
N ASN A 271 13.62 3.34 -19.30
CA ASN A 271 13.35 4.36 -18.31
C ASN A 271 13.62 3.93 -16.84
N PRO A 272 14.81 3.40 -16.49
CA PRO A 272 15.14 3.17 -15.10
C PRO A 272 15.19 4.52 -14.35
N MET A 273 14.49 4.60 -13.21
CA MET A 273 14.57 5.75 -12.31
C MET A 273 16.01 5.99 -11.83
N GLY A 274 16.35 7.24 -11.50
CA GLY A 274 17.73 7.63 -11.17
C GLY A 274 18.39 6.78 -10.08
N GLU A 275 17.67 6.48 -8.99
CA GLU A 275 18.19 5.62 -7.90
C GLU A 275 18.44 4.18 -8.38
N VAL A 276 17.58 3.65 -9.24
CA VAL A 276 17.71 2.31 -9.82
C VAL A 276 18.90 2.26 -10.75
N LEU A 277 19.04 3.26 -11.63
CA LEU A 277 20.15 3.35 -12.56
C LEU A 277 21.49 3.47 -11.85
N GLU A 278 21.58 4.30 -10.80
CA GLU A 278 22.81 4.46 -10.01
C GLU A 278 23.22 3.14 -9.34
N LYS A 279 22.26 2.39 -8.78
CA LYS A 279 22.53 1.09 -8.15
C LYS A 279 22.94 0.03 -9.16
N LEU A 280 22.30 -0.01 -10.34
CA LEU A 280 22.69 -0.92 -11.41
C LEU A 280 24.11 -0.59 -11.91
N GLN A 281 24.43 0.68 -12.13
CA GLN A 281 25.77 1.12 -12.55
C GLN A 281 26.86 0.75 -11.55
N LYS A 282 26.61 0.96 -10.24
CA LYS A 282 27.56 0.59 -9.19
C LYS A 282 27.83 -0.91 -9.13
N ALA A 283 26.84 -1.73 -9.44
CA ALA A 283 26.97 -3.19 -9.42
C ALA A 283 27.47 -3.79 -10.75
N ASP A 284 27.64 -2.95 -11.77
CA ASP A 284 28.00 -3.32 -13.12
C ASP A 284 29.52 -3.23 -13.36
N GLU A 285 30.28 -4.02 -12.61
CA GLU A 285 31.75 -4.03 -12.66
C GLU A 285 32.32 -4.41 -14.05
N ASN A 286 31.54 -5.14 -14.87
CA ASN A 286 31.98 -5.72 -16.16
C ASN A 286 31.11 -5.33 -17.38
N GLN A 287 30.21 -4.35 -17.28
CA GLN A 287 29.15 -4.13 -18.30
C GLN A 287 28.26 -5.38 -18.53
N GLU A 288 28.20 -6.25 -17.54
CA GLU A 288 27.36 -7.45 -17.50
C GLU A 288 25.87 -7.09 -17.36
N ILE A 289 25.53 -5.89 -16.90
CA ILE A 289 24.14 -5.43 -16.74
C ILE A 289 23.79 -4.36 -17.77
N LEU A 290 24.59 -3.30 -17.92
CA LEU A 290 24.32 -2.14 -18.76
C LEU A 290 25.29 -2.13 -19.94
N ARG A 291 24.95 -2.87 -21.01
CA ARG A 291 25.66 -2.71 -22.29
C ARG A 291 25.38 -1.31 -22.87
N PRO A 292 26.36 -0.71 -23.57
CA PRO A 292 26.10 0.46 -24.39
C PRO A 292 24.92 0.18 -25.33
N ASN A 293 24.00 1.15 -25.49
CA ASN A 293 22.80 1.06 -26.34
C ASN A 293 21.72 0.04 -25.90
N HIS A 294 21.71 -0.42 -24.65
CA HIS A 294 20.66 -1.32 -24.13
C HIS A 294 19.74 -0.66 -23.08
N VAL A 295 19.94 0.65 -22.85
CA VAL A 295 19.11 1.47 -21.97
C VAL A 295 18.47 2.57 -22.81
N PHE A 296 17.15 2.64 -22.79
CA PHE A 296 16.36 3.60 -23.58
C PHE A 296 15.47 4.44 -22.69
N LEU A 297 15.08 5.64 -23.15
CA LEU A 297 14.15 6.48 -22.42
C LEU A 297 12.70 6.06 -22.65
N THR A 298 12.37 5.56 -23.85
CA THR A 298 11.01 5.15 -24.20
C THR A 298 10.99 3.77 -24.88
N VAL A 299 9.87 3.06 -24.73
CA VAL A 299 9.66 1.76 -25.39
C VAL A 299 9.61 1.94 -26.91
N GLY A 300 8.98 3.02 -27.38
CA GLY A 300 8.89 3.39 -28.79
C GLY A 300 10.26 3.53 -29.45
N GLU A 301 11.17 4.28 -28.82
CA GLU A 301 12.54 4.46 -29.28
C GLU A 301 13.31 3.12 -29.35
N ALA A 302 13.20 2.30 -28.30
CA ALA A 302 13.85 0.99 -28.25
C ALA A 302 13.39 0.08 -29.40
N VAL A 303 12.08 -0.02 -29.61
CA VAL A 303 11.49 -0.84 -30.68
C VAL A 303 11.83 -0.27 -32.06
N ALA A 304 11.79 1.05 -32.25
CA ALA A 304 12.11 1.69 -33.52
C ALA A 304 13.55 1.41 -33.95
N LEU A 305 14.53 1.63 -33.07
CA LEU A 305 15.95 1.41 -33.37
C LEU A 305 16.25 -0.07 -33.66
N LEU A 306 15.74 -0.98 -32.82
CA LEU A 306 16.06 -2.39 -32.97
C LEU A 306 15.31 -3.05 -34.14
N SER A 307 14.09 -2.60 -34.44
CA SER A 307 13.37 -3.06 -35.63
C SER A 307 14.09 -2.69 -36.94
N THR A 308 14.82 -1.55 -36.97
CA THR A 308 15.67 -1.22 -38.13
C THR A 308 16.90 -2.13 -38.23
N THR A 309 17.50 -2.51 -37.11
CA THR A 309 18.59 -3.50 -37.06
C THR A 309 18.14 -4.88 -37.55
N MET A 310 16.95 -5.32 -37.14
CA MET A 310 16.34 -6.59 -37.60
C MET A 310 16.12 -6.60 -39.13
N LYS A 311 15.60 -5.50 -39.69
CA LYS A 311 15.37 -5.40 -41.14
C LYS A 311 16.67 -5.39 -41.94
N GLY A 312 17.74 -4.79 -41.42
CA GLY A 312 19.06 -4.77 -42.07
C GLY A 312 19.75 -6.14 -42.13
N GLN A 313 19.55 -6.99 -41.12
CA GLN A 313 20.08 -8.35 -41.11
C GLN A 313 19.36 -9.27 -42.10
N SER A 314 18.06 -9.08 -42.32
CA SER A 314 17.29 -9.89 -43.29
C SER A 314 17.58 -9.56 -44.76
N SER A 315 18.18 -8.41 -45.08
CA SER A 315 18.54 -8.00 -46.45
C SER A 315 19.96 -8.42 -46.89
N THR A 316 20.73 -9.08 -46.02
CA THR A 316 22.12 -9.52 -46.29
C THR A 316 22.24 -11.04 -46.44
N ILE A 317 21.10 -11.75 -46.51
CA ILE A 317 21.02 -13.20 -46.75
C ILE A 317 20.47 -13.44 -48.16
#